data_AF-A0A8T5F5J5-F1
#
_entry.id   AF-A0A8T5F5J5-F1
#
_cell.length_a   1.000
_cell.length_b   1.000
_cell.length_c   1.000
_cell.angle_alpha   90.00
_cell.angle_beta   90.00
_cell.angle_gamma   90.00
#
_symmetry.space_group_name_H-M   'P 1'
#
loop_
_entity.id
_entity.type
_entity.pdbx_description
1 polymer ?
#
loop_
_entity_poly.entity_id
_entity_poly.type
_entity_poly.pdbx_seq_one_letter_code
_entity_poly.pdbx_strand_id
1 'polypeptide(L)' 'MTNKNIFWIFGILQAITLGLIVFFLLETTSIGKDSSILLSVLFPVFTLIIEYMIYSKK' A
#
# COMPACT_ATOMS: atom_id res chain seq x y z
N MET A 1 4.44 -5.45 22.54
CA MET A 1 3.93 -6.46 21.57
C MET A 1 2.58 -6.06 20.96
N THR A 2 1.59 -5.63 21.76
CA THR A 2 0.22 -5.29 21.30
C THR A 2 0.20 -4.26 20.16
N ASN A 3 0.98 -3.19 20.29
CA ASN A 3 1.09 -2.11 19.32
C ASN A 3 1.68 -2.53 17.96
N LYS A 4 2.56 -3.53 17.93
CA LYS A 4 3.20 -4.01 16.70
C LYS A 4 2.23 -4.87 15.89
N ASN A 5 1.40 -5.69 16.55
CA ASN A 5 0.37 -6.48 15.87
C ASN A 5 -0.73 -5.58 15.29
N ILE A 6 -1.13 -4.54 16.03
CA ILE A 6 -2.10 -3.54 15.55
C ILE A 6 -1.56 -2.83 14.31
N PHE A 7 -0.28 -2.40 14.32
CA PHE A 7 0.38 -1.82 13.15
C PHE A 7 0.29 -2.73 11.93
N TRP A 8 0.65 -4.03 12.07
CA TRP A 8 0.60 -4.95 10.93
C TRP A 8 -0.81 -5.17 10.40
N ILE A 9 -1.82 -5.30 11.27
CA ILE A 9 -3.21 -5.50 10.86
C ILE A 9 -3.72 -4.29 10.08
N PHE A 10 -3.60 -3.09 10.66
CA PHE A 10 -4.12 -1.88 10.04
C PHE A 10 -3.27 -1.44 8.83
N GLY A 11 -1.95 -1.62 8.90
CA GLY A 11 -1.03 -1.32 7.80
C GLY A 11 -1.32 -2.20 6.58
N ILE A 12 -1.46 -3.52 6.77
CA ILE A 12 -1.80 -4.43 5.66
C ILE A 12 -3.19 -4.11 5.09
N LEU A 13 -4.18 -3.86 5.95
CA LEU A 13 -5.52 -3.49 5.52
C LEU A 13 -5.52 -2.18 4.71
N GLN A 14 -4.76 -1.17 5.18
CA GLN A 14 -4.55 0.09 4.49
C GLN A 14 -3.87 -0.16 3.13
N ALA A 15 -2.78 -0.93 3.08
CA ALA A 15 -2.04 -1.22 1.85
C ALA A 15 -2.92 -1.90 0.78
N ILE A 16 -3.73 -2.88 1.16
CA ILE A 16 -4.67 -3.55 0.24
C ILE A 16 -5.70 -2.56 -0.28
N THR A 17 -6.32 -1.78 0.61
CA THR A 17 -7.35 -0.81 0.24
C THR A 17 -6.80 0.25 -0.71
N LEU A 18 -5.62 0.77 -0.39
CA LEU A 18 -4.93 1.79 -1.16
C LEU A 18 -4.49 1.25 -2.53
N GLY A 19 -4.01 0.01 -2.59
CA GLY A 19 -3.69 -0.66 -3.85
C GLY A 19 -4.92 -0.82 -4.75
N LEU A 20 -6.07 -1.23 -4.20
CA LEU A 20 -7.31 -1.32 -4.98
C LEU A 20 -7.75 0.05 -5.51
N ILE A 21 -7.70 1.10 -4.68
CA ILE A 21 -8.03 2.46 -5.10
C ILE A 21 -7.12 2.91 -6.25
N VAL A 22 -5.81 2.72 -6.12
CA VAL A 22 -4.84 3.08 -7.16
C VAL A 22 -5.09 2.27 -8.43
N PHE A 23 -5.35 0.96 -8.31
CA PHE A 23 -5.64 0.11 -9.46
C PHE A 23 -6.86 0.63 -10.26
N PHE A 24 -7.99 0.85 -9.59
CA PHE A 24 -9.20 1.35 -10.25
C PHE A 24 -9.00 2.75 -10.83
N LEU A 25 -8.27 3.62 -10.14
CA LEU A 25 -7.96 4.95 -10.63
C LEU A 25 -7.11 4.89 -11.89
N LEU A 26 -6.10 4.03 -11.93
CA LEU A 26 -5.25 3.84 -13.11
C LEU A 26 -6.01 3.20 -14.28
N GLU A 27 -7.00 2.33 -14.03
CA GLU A 27 -7.87 1.81 -15.09
C GLU A 27 -8.71 2.89 -15.78
N THR A 28 -8.98 4.02 -15.13
CA THR A 28 -9.66 5.17 -15.77
C THR A 28 -8.74 5.98 -16.69
N THR A 29 -7.45 5.65 -16.74
CA THR A 29 -6.44 6.35 -17.55
C THR A 29 -6.03 5.52 -18.77
N SER A 30 -5.24 6.09 -19.67
CA SER A 30 -4.66 5.38 -20.83
C SER A 30 -3.44 4.51 -20.49
N ILE A 31 -3.19 4.25 -19.21
CA ILE A 31 -2.07 3.41 -18.75
C ILE A 31 -2.38 1.93 -19.03
N GLY A 32 -1.38 1.21 -19.56
CA GLY A 32 -1.51 -0.22 -19.82
C GLY A 32 -1.73 -1.04 -18.55
N LYS A 33 -2.50 -2.13 -18.65
CA LYS A 33 -2.88 -2.98 -17.50
C LYS A 33 -1.68 -3.46 -16.69
N ASP A 34 -0.58 -3.84 -17.35
CA ASP A 34 0.63 -4.31 -16.68
C ASP A 34 1.23 -3.22 -15.79
N SER A 35 1.32 -1.99 -16.29
CA SER A 35 1.77 -0.83 -15.53
C SER A 35 0.80 -0.47 -14.41
N SER A 36 -0.50 -0.59 -14.62
CA SER A 36 -1.52 -0.34 -13.59
C SER A 36 -1.40 -1.31 -12.43
N ILE A 37 -1.19 -2.60 -12.70
CA ILE A 37 -0.96 -3.64 -11.68
C ILE A 37 0.36 -3.38 -10.94
N LEU A 38 1.42 -3.07 -11.69
CA LEU A 38 2.73 -2.81 -11.09
C LEU A 38 2.66 -1.62 -10.12
N LEU A 39 2.08 -0.50 -10.56
CA LEU A 39 1.97 0.72 -9.77
C LEU A 39 1.02 0.56 -8.57
N SER A 40 -0.10 -0.15 -8.76
CA SER A 40 -1.06 -0.39 -7.68
C SER A 40 -0.52 -1.28 -6.57
N VAL A 41 0.50 -2.11 -6.84
CA VAL A 41 1.19 -2.91 -5.83
C VAL A 41 2.39 -2.16 -5.25
N LEU A 42 3.24 -1.54 -6.08
CA LEU A 42 4.44 -0.87 -5.61
C LEU A 42 4.14 0.29 -4.67
N PHE A 43 3.14 1.11 -5.01
CA PHE A 43 2.80 2.29 -4.22
C PHE A 43 2.40 1.98 -2.76
N PRO A 44 1.42 1.11 -2.48
CA PRO A 44 1.09 0.76 -1.10
C PRO A 44 2.20 -0.02 -0.39
N VAL A 45 2.99 -0.84 -1.10
CA VAL A 45 4.13 -1.57 -0.48
C VAL A 45 5.19 -0.59 0.02
N PHE A 46 5.61 0.37 -0.80
CA PHE A 46 6.58 1.39 -0.36
C PHE A 46 6.03 2.25 0.77
N THR A 47 4.74 2.58 0.72
CA THR A 47 4.08 3.33 1.80
C THR A 47 4.15 2.55 3.12
N LEU A 48 3.80 1.27 3.11
CA LEU A 48 3.86 0.39 4.27
C LEU A 48 5.29 0.23 4.83
N ILE A 49 6.29 0.14 3.96
CA ILE A 49 7.71 0.10 4.36
C ILE A 49 8.11 1.40 5.07
N ILE A 50 7.75 2.56 4.51
CA ILE A 50 8.06 3.86 5.11
C ILE A 50 7.38 4.01 6.48
N GLU A 51 6.09 3.67 6.56
CA GLU A 51 5.34 3.69 7.82
C GLU A 51 5.98 2.76 8.86
N TYR A 52 6.42 1.57 8.45
CA TYR A 52 7.14 0.65 9.34
C TYR A 52 8.46 1.26 9.82
N MET A 53 9.24 1.90 8.96
CA MET A 53 10.48 2.56 9.36
C MET A 53 10.25 3.71 10.34
N ILE A 54 9.22 4.53 10.11
CA ILE A 54 8.85 5.64 11.01
C ILE A 54 8.41 5.08 12.36
N TYR A 55 7.54 4.06 12.34
CA TYR A 55 7.02 3.43 13.55
C TYR A 55 8.11 2.71 14.33
N SER A 56 9.04 2.04 13.66
CA SER A 56 10.13 1.29 14.28
C SER A 56 11.28 2.17 14.80
N LYS A 57 11.36 3.44 14.37
CA LYS A 57 12.28 4.42 14.95
C LYS A 57 11.74 5.07 16.23
N LYS A 58 10.45 4.95 16.50
CA LYS A 58 9.79 5.38 17.75
C LYS A 58 9.80 4.26 18.77
#